data_AF-A0A0F9ED48-F1
#
_entry.id   AF-A0A0F9ED48-F1
#
_cell.length_a   1.000
_cell.length_b   1.000
_cell.length_c   1.000
_cell.angle_alpha   90.00
_cell.angle_beta   90.00
_cell.angle_gamma   90.00
#
_symmetry.space_group_name_H-M   'P 1'
#
loop_
_entity.id
_entity.type
_entity.pdbx_description
1 polymer ?
#
loop_
_entity_poly.entity_id
_entity_poly.type
_entity_poly.pdbx_seq_one_letter_code
_entity_poly.pdbx_strand_id
1 'polypeptide(L)'
;MNNQAVVKFLAEQVMGWVYDEKLDGWLGVDEFAPVYFDPVNDIKDAWMVVEWMVANGYCVDTLSPYRVLNKVYEWTVQIEFILTEKTSEAEASTIQEAICIAAVKALADDEQLKEMGL
;
A
#
# COMPACT_ATOMS: atom_id res chain seq x y z
N MET A 1 0.50 5.19 11.55
CA MET A 1 1.15 4.96 10.24
C MET A 1 1.90 6.21 9.81
N ASN A 2 3.14 6.06 9.33
CA ASN A 2 3.92 7.11 8.69
C ASN A 2 3.64 7.08 7.18
N ASN A 3 2.72 7.93 6.71
CA ASN A 3 2.26 7.92 5.32
C ASN A 3 3.39 8.16 4.31
N GLN A 4 4.36 9.01 4.64
CA GLN A 4 5.47 9.30 3.73
C GLN A 4 6.35 8.06 3.53
N ALA A 5 6.65 7.33 4.60
CA ALA A 5 7.43 6.08 4.51
C ALA A 5 6.67 4.99 3.74
N VAL A 6 5.35 4.89 3.94
CA VAL A 6 4.49 3.95 3.20
C VAL A 6 4.44 4.29 1.71
N VAL A 7 4.20 5.55 1.35
CA VAL A 7 4.18 5.99 -0.05
C VAL A 7 5.52 5.74 -0.71
N LYS A 8 6.62 6.06 -0.01
CA LYS A 8 7.97 5.83 -0.51
C LYS A 8 8.23 4.35 -0.79
N PHE A 9 7.94 3.49 0.18
CA PHE A 9 8.10 2.04 0.04
C PHE A 9 7.28 1.48 -1.13
N LEU A 10 6.00 1.86 -1.22
CA LEU A 10 5.13 1.39 -2.30
C LEU A 10 5.58 1.91 -3.67
N ALA A 11 6.10 3.13 -3.77
CA ALA A 11 6.66 3.63 -5.02
C ALA A 11 7.88 2.82 -5.46
N GLU A 12 8.75 2.43 -4.54
CA GLU A 12 9.91 1.57 -4.84
C GLU A 12 9.48 0.17 -5.30
N GLN A 13 8.48 -0.43 -4.64
CA GLN A 13 8.00 -1.78 -4.99
C GLN A 13 7.15 -1.82 -6.27
N VAL A 14 6.15 -0.94 -6.35
CA VAL A 14 5.10 -0.98 -7.39
C VAL A 14 5.54 -0.26 -8.66
N MET A 15 6.19 0.90 -8.49
CA MET A 15 6.60 1.74 -9.62
C MET A 15 8.05 1.50 -10.05
N GLY A 16 8.84 0.79 -9.22
CA GLY A 16 10.27 0.60 -9.46
C GLY A 16 11.08 1.91 -9.34
N TRP A 17 10.52 2.91 -8.66
CA TRP A 17 11.20 4.19 -8.46
C TRP A 17 12.34 4.06 -7.47
N VAL A 18 13.31 4.98 -7.56
CA VAL A 18 14.44 5.03 -6.63
C VAL A 18 14.48 6.41 -6.00
N TYR A 19 14.37 6.48 -4.68
CA TYR A 19 14.47 7.75 -3.96
C TYR A 19 15.94 8.09 -3.67
N ASP A 20 16.36 9.31 -3.99
CA ASP A 20 17.65 9.86 -3.59
C ASP A 20 17.49 10.78 -2.38
N GLU A 21 17.93 10.31 -1.22
CA GLU A 21 17.93 11.05 0.05
C GLU A 21 18.77 12.34 0.00
N LYS A 22 19.78 12.41 -0.86
CA LYS A 22 20.64 13.60 -0.96
C LYS A 22 19.97 14.70 -1.77
N LEU A 23 19.14 14.32 -2.73
CA LEU A 23 18.40 15.24 -3.59
C LEU A 23 16.98 15.48 -3.10
N ASP A 24 16.53 14.71 -2.10
CA ASP A 24 15.15 14.71 -1.60
C ASP A 24 14.14 14.54 -2.74
N GLY A 25 14.37 13.52 -3.59
CA GLY A 25 13.58 13.34 -4.81
C GLY A 25 13.78 11.99 -5.50
N TRP A 26 12.99 11.75 -6.54
CA TRP A 26 12.97 10.50 -7.31
C TRP A 26 13.96 10.52 -8.47
N LEU A 27 14.78 9.47 -8.60
CA LEU A 27 15.69 9.29 -9.73
C LEU A 27 14.97 8.68 -10.93
N GLY A 28 15.27 9.21 -12.12
CA GLY A 28 14.84 8.60 -13.39
C GLY A 28 13.35 8.71 -13.70
N VAL A 29 12.58 9.45 -12.89
CA VAL A 29 11.23 9.89 -13.23
C VAL A 29 11.36 11.17 -14.06
N ASP A 30 10.80 11.16 -15.27
CA ASP A 30 10.94 12.26 -16.23
C ASP A 30 10.55 13.60 -15.56
N GLU A 31 11.46 14.57 -15.53
CA GLU A 31 11.28 15.88 -14.86
C GLU A 31 10.05 16.66 -15.39
N PHE A 32 9.50 16.26 -16.53
CA PHE A 32 8.38 16.91 -17.22
C PHE A 32 7.02 16.22 -17.02
N ALA A 33 6.98 15.06 -16.37
CA ALA A 33 5.74 14.43 -15.96
C ALA A 33 5.80 14.26 -14.43
N PRO A 34 5.13 15.12 -13.65
CA PRO A 34 4.92 14.82 -12.24
C PRO A 34 4.01 13.59 -12.20
N VAL A 35 4.60 12.39 -12.22
CA VAL A 35 3.87 11.19 -11.87
C VAL A 35 3.66 11.31 -10.37
N TYR A 36 2.54 11.92 -10.01
CA TYR A 36 2.10 11.98 -8.63
C TYR A 36 1.63 10.57 -8.28
N PHE A 37 2.27 9.95 -7.29
CA PHE A 37 1.87 8.66 -6.74
C PHE A 37 1.63 8.84 -5.25
N ASP A 38 0.36 8.82 -4.86
CA ASP A 38 -0.11 9.02 -3.50
C ASP A 38 -1.22 8.00 -3.17
N PRO A 39 -0.87 6.71 -3.09
CA PRO A 39 -1.84 5.63 -2.89
C PRO A 39 -2.55 5.71 -1.53
N VAL A 40 -2.07 6.52 -0.59
CA VAL A 40 -2.73 6.71 0.71
C VAL A 40 -3.95 7.63 0.58
N ASN A 41 -3.94 8.59 -0.36
CA ASN A 41 -5.03 9.55 -0.52
C ASN A 41 -5.81 9.38 -1.84
N ASP A 42 -5.19 8.87 -2.91
CA ASP A 42 -5.83 8.64 -4.21
C ASP A 42 -6.16 7.15 -4.42
N ILE A 43 -7.43 6.86 -4.69
CA ILE A 43 -7.91 5.50 -4.94
C ILE A 43 -7.36 4.90 -6.23
N LYS A 44 -7.07 5.71 -7.25
CA LYS A 44 -6.47 5.22 -8.49
C LYS A 44 -5.08 4.69 -8.23
N ASP A 45 -4.28 5.44 -7.48
CA ASP A 45 -2.92 5.04 -7.10
C ASP A 45 -2.94 3.83 -6.17
N ALA A 46 -3.89 3.80 -5.21
CA ALA A 46 -4.10 2.61 -4.38
C ALA A 46 -4.46 1.38 -5.23
N TRP A 47 -5.28 1.55 -6.27
CA TRP A 47 -5.65 0.45 -7.16
C TRP A 47 -4.49 -0.03 -8.02
N MET A 48 -3.55 0.84 -8.39
CA MET A 48 -2.31 0.41 -9.05
C MET A 48 -1.49 -0.55 -8.17
N VAL A 49 -1.50 -0.37 -6.85
CA VAL A 49 -0.90 -1.33 -5.90
C VAL A 49 -1.60 -2.68 -6.00
N VAL A 50 -2.94 -2.70 -6.02
CA VAL A 50 -3.73 -3.94 -6.17
C VAL A 50 -3.39 -4.66 -7.48
N GLU A 51 -3.37 -3.93 -8.60
CA GLU A 51 -3.05 -4.49 -9.92
C GLU A 51 -1.65 -5.10 -9.95
N TRP A 52 -0.67 -4.41 -9.37
CA TRP A 52 0.68 -4.93 -9.25
C TRP A 52 0.75 -6.18 -8.38
N MET A 53 0.07 -6.20 -7.23
CA MET A 53 0.02 -7.36 -6.34
C MET A 53 -0.58 -8.57 -7.07
N VAL A 54 -1.71 -8.40 -7.77
CA VAL A 54 -2.33 -9.47 -8.55
C VAL A 54 -1.39 -9.98 -9.65
N ALA A 55 -0.71 -9.08 -10.37
CA ALA A 55 0.26 -9.45 -11.39
C ALA A 55 1.46 -10.23 -10.83
N ASN A 56 1.80 -10.04 -9.55
CA ASN A 56 2.89 -10.72 -8.85
C ASN A 56 2.44 -11.95 -8.04
N GLY A 57 1.21 -12.44 -8.25
CA GLY A 57 0.74 -13.71 -7.68
C GLY A 57 0.11 -13.60 -6.30
N TYR A 58 -0.33 -12.40 -5.90
CA TYR A 58 -1.14 -12.20 -4.71
C TYR A 58 -2.64 -12.26 -5.06
N CYS A 59 -3.44 -12.87 -4.19
CA CYS A 59 -4.88 -12.71 -4.16
C CYS A 59 -5.19 -11.49 -3.28
N VAL A 60 -6.06 -10.59 -3.76
CA VAL A 60 -6.47 -9.40 -3.02
C VAL A 60 -7.99 -9.43 -2.88
N ASP A 61 -8.45 -9.62 -1.65
CA ASP A 61 -9.86 -9.58 -1.30
C ASP A 61 -10.18 -8.27 -0.58
N THR A 62 -11.08 -7.50 -1.17
CA THR A 62 -11.58 -6.26 -0.57
C THR A 62 -12.95 -6.52 0.03
N LEU A 63 -13.05 -6.39 1.35
CA LEU A 63 -14.31 -6.55 2.06
C LEU A 63 -14.92 -5.16 2.28
N SER A 64 -16.10 -4.96 1.68
CA SER A 64 -16.85 -3.72 1.83
C SER A 64 -17.16 -3.46 3.31
N PRO A 65 -17.14 -2.19 3.75
CA PRO A 65 -17.48 -1.80 5.11
C PRO A 65 -18.84 -2.39 5.51
N TYR A 66 -18.91 -3.04 6.68
CA TYR A 66 -20.15 -3.60 7.23
C TYR A 66 -20.56 -2.98 8.58
N ARG A 67 -21.88 -2.90 8.83
CA ARG A 67 -22.44 -2.24 10.03
C ARG A 67 -22.52 -3.24 11.14
N VAL A 68 -21.89 -2.96 12.26
CA VAL A 68 -22.30 -3.55 13.54
C VAL A 68 -22.58 -2.40 14.51
N LEU A 69 -23.81 -2.38 15.03
CA LEU A 69 -24.32 -1.57 16.14
C LEU A 69 -23.32 -0.55 16.71
N ASN A 70 -23.47 0.71 16.32
CA ASN A 70 -22.82 1.91 16.88
C ASN A 70 -21.29 2.06 16.75
N LYS A 71 -20.62 1.37 15.82
CA LYS A 71 -19.23 1.70 15.43
C LYS A 71 -19.12 2.13 13.97
N VAL A 72 -18.23 3.10 13.72
CA VAL A 72 -17.91 3.63 12.39
C VAL A 72 -17.18 2.55 11.60
N TYR A 73 -17.47 2.50 10.31
CA TYR A 73 -17.07 1.42 9.44
C TYR A 73 -15.63 1.56 9.00
N GLU A 74 -14.85 0.51 9.23
CA GLU A 74 -13.52 0.33 8.69
C GLU A 74 -13.64 -0.56 7.44
N TRP A 75 -12.86 -0.23 6.41
CA TRP A 75 -12.61 -1.08 5.26
C TRP A 75 -11.65 -2.17 5.68
N THR A 76 -11.94 -3.42 5.34
CA THR A 76 -11.03 -4.54 5.55
C THR A 76 -10.47 -4.99 4.21
N VAL A 77 -9.15 -5.06 4.12
CA VAL A 77 -8.45 -5.61 2.94
C VAL A 77 -7.59 -6.77 3.40
N GLN A 78 -7.80 -7.91 2.75
CA GLN A 78 -7.00 -9.10 2.94
C GLN A 78 -6.18 -9.35 1.67
N ILE A 79 -4.91 -9.66 1.86
CA ILE A 79 -3.99 -10.02 0.79
C ILE A 79 -3.37 -11.36 1.15
N GLU A 80 -3.45 -12.31 0.24
CA GLU A 80 -2.88 -13.64 0.39
C GLU A 80 -1.86 -13.89 -0.71
N PHE A 81 -0.65 -14.32 -0.36
CA PHE A 81 0.29 -14.80 -1.37
C PHE A 81 0.00 -16.27 -1.68
N ILE A 82 -0.43 -16.53 -2.92
CA ILE A 82 -1.00 -17.83 -3.36
C ILE A 82 -0.01 -19.00 -3.14
N LEU A 83 1.29 -18.72 -3.10
CA LEU A 83 2.33 -19.74 -3.01
C LEU A 83 2.82 -20.03 -1.58
N THR A 84 2.57 -19.17 -0.59
CA THR A 84 3.23 -19.29 0.72
C THR A 84 2.29 -19.28 1.92
N GLU A 85 0.98 -19.39 1.73
CA GLU A 85 -0.05 -19.27 2.80
C GLU A 85 0.11 -17.98 3.65
N LYS A 86 0.89 -17.00 3.16
CA LYS A 86 1.15 -15.76 3.87
C LYS A 86 -0.02 -14.84 3.61
N THR A 87 -0.80 -14.59 4.65
CA THR A 87 -1.92 -13.65 4.63
C THR A 87 -1.55 -12.38 5.39
N SER A 88 -1.83 -11.22 4.81
CA SER A 88 -1.88 -9.95 5.51
C SER A 88 -3.30 -9.40 5.50
N GLU A 89 -3.65 -8.71 6.58
CA GLU A 89 -4.96 -8.09 6.75
C GLU A 89 -4.78 -6.69 7.33
N ALA A 90 -5.63 -5.78 6.86
CA ALA A 90 -5.69 -4.42 7.37
C ALA A 90 -7.13 -3.93 7.47
N GLU A 91 -7.40 -3.21 8.54
CA GLU A 91 -8.63 -2.45 8.76
C GLU A 91 -8.28 -0.96 8.80
N ALA A 92 -9.00 -0.13 8.06
CA ALA A 92 -8.76 1.32 8.04
C ALA A 92 -10.02 2.13 7.72
N SER A 93 -10.00 3.43 8.00
CA SER A 93 -11.16 4.30 7.76
C SER A 93 -11.44 4.54 6.28
N THR A 94 -10.46 4.32 5.41
CA THR A 94 -10.59 4.44 3.96
C THR A 94 -10.07 3.18 3.26
N ILE A 95 -10.58 2.89 2.07
CA ILE A 95 -10.14 1.74 1.29
C ILE A 95 -8.69 1.91 0.83
N GLN A 96 -8.27 3.13 0.48
CA GLN A 96 -6.90 3.46 0.09
C GLN A 96 -5.91 3.09 1.19
N GLU A 97 -6.21 3.50 2.42
CA GLU A 97 -5.40 3.22 3.59
C GLU A 97 -5.36 1.71 3.89
N ALA A 98 -6.51 1.03 3.83
CA ALA A 98 -6.56 -0.42 4.04
C ALA A 98 -5.73 -1.19 3.00
N ILE A 99 -5.81 -0.80 1.71
CA ILE A 99 -4.97 -1.36 0.64
C ILE A 99 -3.50 -1.15 0.97
N CYS A 100 -3.09 0.09 1.29
CA CYS A 100 -1.69 0.41 1.56
C CYS A 100 -1.13 -0.40 2.75
N ILE A 101 -1.87 -0.48 3.86
CA ILE A 101 -1.43 -1.21 5.05
C ILE A 101 -1.33 -2.71 4.74
N ALA A 102 -2.33 -3.29 4.09
CA ALA A 102 -2.32 -4.72 3.75
C ALA A 102 -1.15 -5.05 2.81
N ALA A 103 -0.90 -4.21 1.81
CA ALA A 103 0.19 -4.39 0.86
C ALA A 103 1.57 -4.28 1.56
N VAL A 104 1.77 -3.27 2.40
CA VAL A 104 3.01 -3.12 3.17
C VAL A 104 3.24 -4.34 4.07
N LYS A 105 2.23 -4.80 4.82
CA LYS A 105 2.34 -6.02 5.63
C LYS A 105 2.66 -7.28 4.82
N ALA A 106 2.23 -7.35 3.56
CA ALA A 106 2.53 -8.47 2.69
C ALA A 106 4.01 -8.47 2.23
N LEU A 107 4.56 -7.28 1.97
CA LEU A 107 5.84 -7.09 1.27
C LEU A 107 7.03 -6.76 2.18
N ALA A 108 6.81 -5.96 3.22
CA ALA A 108 7.86 -5.45 4.09
C ALA A 108 8.32 -6.48 5.13
N ASP A 109 9.54 -6.30 5.63
CA ASP A 109 10.04 -7.00 6.81
C ASP A 109 9.63 -6.29 8.13
N ASP A 110 9.90 -6.95 9.26
CA ASP A 110 9.52 -6.44 10.59
C ASP A 110 10.18 -5.10 10.95
N GLU A 111 11.38 -4.82 10.44
CA GLU A 111 12.10 -3.57 10.72
C GLU A 111 11.45 -2.42 9.95
N GLN A 112 11.17 -2.62 8.67
CA GLN A 112 10.45 -1.68 7.82
C GLN A 112 9.03 -1.39 8.34
N LEU A 113 8.30 -2.42 8.78
CA LEU A 113 6.96 -2.26 9.37
C LEU A 113 7.00 -1.35 10.60
N LYS A 114 7.99 -1.56 11.47
CA LYS A 114 8.17 -0.76 12.68
C LYS A 114 8.49 0.70 12.36
N GLU A 115 9.31 0.97 11.33
CA GLU A 115 9.60 2.33 10.86
C GLU A 115 8.36 3.05 10.32
N MET A 116 7.46 2.29 9.67
CA MET A 116 6.19 2.80 9.15
C MET A 116 5.09 2.90 10.22
N GLY A 117 5.34 2.38 11.42
CA GLY A 117 4.38 2.34 12.53
C GLY A 117 3.19 1.43 12.24
N LEU A 118 3.47 0.23 11.71
CA LEU A 118 2.53 -0.84 11.38
C LEU A 118 2.83 -2.15 12.14
#